data_AF-U2PN58-F1
#
_entry.id   AF-U2PN58-F1
#
_cell.length_a   1.000
_cell.length_b   1.000
_cell.length_c   1.000
_cell.angle_alpha   90.00
_cell.angle_beta   90.00
_cell.angle_gamma   90.00
#
_symmetry.space_group_name_H-M   'P 1'
#
loop_
_entity.id
_entity.type
_entity.pdbx_description
1 polymer ?
#
loop_
_entity_poly.entity_id
_entity_poly.type
_entity_poly.pdbx_seq_one_letter_code
_entity_poly.pdbx_strand_id
1 'polypeptide(L)'
;MQIRQLGEIMLTLQDYHLTLHDVANHQPAYLETVFSLANGHFGVRANDPITGNPIAGTLINGFYETAPITYGEAGVGYAKA
;
A
#
# COMPACT_ATOMS: atom_id res chain seq x y z
N MET A 1 -17.27 -15.25 16.64
CA MET A 1 -18.47 -15.52 15.82
C MET A 1 -19.71 -15.40 16.70
N GLN A 2 -20.49 -14.33 16.56
CA GLN A 2 -21.76 -14.13 17.28
C GLN A 2 -22.87 -14.15 16.23
N ILE A 3 -23.80 -15.11 16.34
CA ILE A 3 -24.94 -15.26 15.44
C ILE A 3 -26.11 -14.51 16.09
N ARG A 4 -26.58 -13.42 15.47
CA ARG A 4 -27.86 -12.78 15.83
C ARG A 4 -28.91 -13.24 14.83
N GLN A 5 -29.86 -14.04 15.29
CA GLN A 5 -31.00 -14.52 14.52
C GLN A 5 -32.04 -13.40 14.37
N LEU A 6 -32.19 -12.84 13.17
CA LEU A 6 -33.37 -12.11 12.74
C LEU A 6 -33.72 -12.59 11.32
N GLY A 7 -34.96 -13.06 11.14
CA GLY A 7 -35.62 -13.52 9.92
C GLY A 7 -34.82 -13.68 8.62
N GLU A 8 -34.71 -14.92 8.15
CA GLU A 8 -34.69 -15.35 6.74
C GLU A 8 -33.82 -14.56 5.74
N ILE A 9 -32.59 -14.18 6.09
CA ILE A 9 -31.46 -14.17 5.14
C ILE A 9 -30.20 -14.50 5.95
N MET A 10 -29.67 -15.71 5.79
CA MET A 10 -28.40 -16.11 6.41
C MET A 10 -27.24 -15.43 5.67
N LEU A 11 -27.04 -14.14 5.89
CA LEU A 11 -25.85 -13.41 5.46
C LEU A 11 -24.67 -13.87 6.32
N THR A 12 -23.84 -14.75 5.76
CA THR A 12 -22.52 -15.04 6.32
C THR A 12 -21.71 -13.75 6.30
N LEU A 13 -21.62 -13.06 7.45
CA LEU A 13 -20.64 -11.99 7.63
C LEU A 13 -19.24 -12.60 7.59
N GLN A 14 -18.57 -12.43 6.45
CA GLN A 14 -17.16 -12.77 6.34
C GLN A 14 -16.35 -11.67 7.03
N ASP A 15 -15.56 -12.06 8.01
CA ASP A 15 -14.65 -11.16 8.70
C ASP A 15 -13.42 -10.96 7.83
N TYR A 16 -13.31 -9.78 7.21
CA TYR A 16 -12.20 -9.40 6.34
C TYR A 16 -11.27 -8.45 7.09
N HIS A 17 -10.67 -8.97 8.15
CA HIS A 17 -9.72 -8.22 8.96
C HIS A 17 -8.33 -8.83 8.81
N LEU A 18 -7.39 -8.05 8.26
CA LEU A 18 -5.99 -8.44 8.17
C LEU A 18 -5.26 -8.02 9.47
N THR A 19 -4.58 -8.96 10.10
CA THR A 19 -3.78 -8.74 11.31
C THR A 19 -2.31 -9.05 11.04
N LEU A 20 -1.46 -8.72 12.02
CA LEU A 20 -0.05 -9.11 11.99
C LEU A 20 0.14 -10.63 12.00
N HIS A 21 -0.84 -11.44 12.43
CA HIS A 21 -0.72 -12.90 12.41
C HIS A 21 -0.95 -13.50 11.02
N ASP A 22 -1.56 -12.75 10.11
CA ASP A 22 -1.96 -13.23 8.78
C ASP A 22 -0.86 -13.04 7.72
N VAL A 23 0.27 -12.46 8.10
CA VAL A 23 1.34 -12.06 7.18
C VAL A 23 2.65 -12.80 7.46
N ALA A 24 3.41 -13.08 6.41
CA ALA A 24 4.57 -13.97 6.47
C ALA A 24 5.84 -13.34 7.07
N ASN A 25 5.89 -12.01 7.19
CA ASN A 25 7.08 -11.27 7.65
C ASN A 25 6.67 -10.05 8.48
N HIS A 26 7.47 -9.72 9.49
CA HIS A 26 7.26 -8.58 10.39
C HIS A 26 8.32 -7.49 10.26
N GLN A 27 9.19 -7.56 9.26
CA GLN A 27 10.14 -6.48 8.96
C GLN A 27 9.38 -5.19 8.61
N PRO A 28 9.82 -4.01 9.11
CA PRO A 28 9.09 -2.76 8.93
C PRO A 28 8.72 -2.45 7.48
N ALA A 29 9.68 -2.55 6.54
CA ALA A 29 9.44 -2.28 5.12
C ALA A 29 8.35 -3.17 4.49
N TYR A 30 8.22 -4.41 4.97
CA TYR A 30 7.18 -5.34 4.51
C TYR A 30 5.82 -4.95 5.07
N LEU A 31 5.72 -4.72 6.39
CA LEU A 31 4.47 -4.35 7.05
C LEU A 31 3.94 -3.00 6.55
N GLU A 32 4.81 -2.02 6.37
CA GLU A 32 4.49 -0.71 5.82
C GLU A 32 3.80 -0.78 4.46
N THR A 33 4.22 -1.73 3.62
CA THR A 33 3.65 -1.97 2.29
C THR A 33 2.29 -2.67 2.40
N VAL A 34 2.22 -3.76 3.16
CA VAL A 34 1.00 -4.59 3.24
C VAL A 34 -0.15 -3.83 3.91
N PHE A 35 0.14 -3.01 4.92
CA PHE A 35 -0.87 -2.25 5.66
C PHE A 35 -1.06 -0.81 5.15
N SER A 36 -0.56 -0.47 3.95
CA SER A 36 -0.79 0.83 3.32
C SER A 36 -2.28 1.13 3.12
N LEU A 37 -2.66 2.41 3.22
CA LEU A 37 -4.04 2.89 2.99
C LEU A 37 -4.09 3.86 1.82
N ALA A 38 -5.16 3.83 1.02
CA ALA A 38 -5.35 4.73 -0.12
C ALA A 38 -6.84 4.91 -0.47
N ASN A 39 -7.15 6.00 -1.18
CA ASN A 39 -8.49 6.28 -1.71
C ASN A 39 -8.51 6.52 -3.24
N GLY A 40 -7.41 6.23 -3.93
CA GLY A 40 -7.24 6.47 -5.37
C GLY A 40 -6.83 7.89 -5.74
N HIS A 41 -7.04 8.88 -4.87
CA HIS A 41 -6.50 10.23 -5.03
C HIS A 41 -5.14 10.38 -4.34
N PHE A 42 -4.99 9.81 -3.15
CA PHE A 42 -3.71 9.69 -2.46
C PHE A 42 -3.65 8.39 -1.65
N GLY A 43 -2.44 8.03 -1.21
CA GLY A 43 -2.21 6.92 -0.30
C GLY A 43 -1.00 7.17 0.58
N VAL A 44 -0.93 6.44 1.69
CA VAL A 44 0.13 6.53 2.69
C VAL A 44 0.57 5.14 3.12
N ARG A 45 1.87 4.97 3.32
CA ARG A 45 2.42 3.72 3.88
C ARG A 45 2.19 3.66 5.38
N ALA A 46 2.08 2.45 5.93
CA ALA A 46 1.87 2.24 7.37
C ALA A 46 3.19 2.34 8.18
N ASN A 47 3.98 3.39 7.93
CA ASN A 47 5.27 3.59 8.59
C ASN A 47 5.11 4.19 9.99
N ASP A 48 6.14 4.02 10.82
CA ASP A 48 6.24 4.69 12.11
C ASP A 48 6.26 6.21 11.90
N PRO A 49 5.33 6.97 12.49
CA PRO A 49 5.25 8.42 12.33
C PRO A 49 6.29 9.18 13.18
N ILE A 50 7.00 8.52 14.10
CA ILE A 50 7.94 9.16 15.03
C ILE A 50 9.37 9.02 14.53
N THR A 51 9.82 7.79 14.27
CA THR A 51 11.22 7.53 13.93
C THR A 51 11.54 7.87 12.48
N GLY A 52 10.55 7.76 11.59
CA GLY A 52 10.69 8.01 10.16
C GLY A 52 11.62 6.98 9.48
N ASN A 53 11.40 6.74 8.19
CA ASN A 53 12.36 5.99 7.39
C ASN A 53 12.44 6.59 5.96
N PRO A 54 13.45 6.25 5.15
CA PRO A 54 13.63 6.82 3.81
C PRO A 54 12.54 6.48 2.80
N ILE A 55 11.78 5.41 3.06
CA ILE A 55 10.70 4.90 2.21
C ILE A 55 9.31 5.26 2.77
N ALA A 56 9.25 6.05 3.84
CA ALA A 56 8.03 6.61 4.40
C ALA A 56 7.51 7.64 3.41
N GLY A 57 6.20 7.63 3.16
CA GLY A 57 5.69 8.56 2.17
C GLY A 57 4.18 8.53 1.99
N THR A 58 3.68 9.71 1.64
CA THR A 58 2.37 9.91 1.04
C THR A 58 2.57 10.10 -0.47
N LEU A 59 1.83 9.33 -1.26
CA LEU A 59 1.83 9.45 -2.72
C LEU A 59 0.52 10.10 -3.15
N ILE A 60 0.61 11.11 -4.01
CA ILE A 60 -0.54 11.80 -4.59
C ILE A 60 -0.64 11.41 -6.06
N ASN A 61 -1.81 10.93 -6.47
CA ASN A 61 -2.05 10.54 -7.85
C ASN A 61 -1.88 11.74 -8.78
N GLY A 62 -1.07 11.58 -9.82
CA GLY A 62 -0.75 12.63 -10.79
C GLY A 62 0.31 13.64 -10.35
N PHE A 63 0.86 13.51 -9.14
CA PHE A 63 1.99 14.32 -8.69
C PHE A 63 3.31 13.56 -8.83
N TYR A 64 4.20 14.05 -9.68
CA TYR A 64 5.49 13.42 -9.96
C TYR A 64 6.54 14.46 -10.37
N GLU A 65 7.80 14.06 -10.30
CA GLU A 65 8.93 14.83 -10.79
C GLU A 65 9.65 14.07 -11.91
N THR A 66 10.40 14.79 -12.76
CA THR A 66 11.29 14.19 -13.76
C THR A 66 12.75 14.33 -13.33
N ALA A 67 13.56 13.34 -13.68
CA ALA A 67 15.00 13.35 -13.41
C ALA A 67 15.76 12.83 -14.64
N PRO A 68 16.98 13.33 -14.92
CA PRO A 68 17.79 12.85 -16.04
C PRO A 68 17.96 11.33 -16.03
N ILE A 69 17.67 10.69 -17.16
CA ILE A 69 17.80 9.25 -17.33
C ILE A 69 19.15 8.95 -17.98
N THR A 70 19.96 8.11 -17.33
CA THR A 70 21.21 7.59 -17.90
C THR A 70 20.99 6.16 -18.39
N TYR A 71 21.14 5.95 -19.69
CA TYR A 71 21.07 4.61 -20.29
C TYR A 71 22.48 4.04 -20.50
N GLY A 72 22.62 2.72 -20.40
CA GLY A 72 23.88 2.04 -20.67
C GLY A 72 24.26 1.99 -22.16
N GLU A 73 23.32 2.30 -23.05
CA GLU A 73 23.49 2.30 -24.50
C GLU A 73 22.52 3.29 -25.19
N ALA A 74 22.77 3.59 -26.47
CA ALA A 74 21.88 4.43 -27.26
C ALA A 74 20.77 3.59 -27.91
N GLY A 75 19.52 4.05 -27.82
CA GLY A 75 18.35 3.39 -28.42
C GLY A 75 17.35 4.40 -28.99
N VAL A 76 16.78 4.09 -30.16
CA VAL A 76 15.73 4.92 -30.77
C VAL A 76 14.43 4.74 -29.98
N GLY A 77 13.79 5.85 -29.59
CA GLY A 77 12.51 5.82 -28.86
C GLY A 77 12.63 5.67 -27.35
N TYR A 78 13.85 5.67 -26.79
CA TYR A 78 14.04 5.69 -25.34
C TYR A 78 13.39 6.93 -24.72
N ALA A 79 12.82 6.73 -23.53
CA ALA A 79 12.22 7.82 -22.77
C ALA A 79 13.28 8.89 -22.47
N LYS A 80 12.89 10.15 -22.60
CA LYS A 80 13.72 11.30 -22.26
C LYS A 80 13.12 11.95 -21.02
N ALA A 81 13.99 12.41 -20.12
CA ALA A 81 13.58 13.20 -18.96
C ALA A 81 12.99 14.55 -19.37
#